data_AF-I1BHW9-F1
#
_entry.id   AF-I1BHW9-F1
#
_cell.length_a   1.000
_cell.length_b   1.000
_cell.length_c   1.000
_cell.angle_alpha   90.00
_cell.angle_beta   90.00
_cell.angle_gamma   90.00
#
_symmetry.space_group_name_H-M   'P 1'
#
loop_
_entity.id
_entity.type
_entity.pdbx_description
1 polymer ?
#
loop_
_entity_poly.entity_id
_entity_poly.type
_entity_poly.pdbx_seq_one_letter_code
_entity_poly.pdbx_strand_id
1 'polypeptide(L)'
;MKEEKIQSESEKEDQRLQIQELEQLLEEERQTYEHNRQSLLNEAKIKDNLADIRIAGLEEDWHGKLNDAQKALEEETKAIDDLKRQHAAEISDLKLEYDNKLREKLQVAENEKRELTILVDQLRLDLNSVNQHLEEERSRYEERLNEVQQEIMESGKARDKIKLLQQQTRLMVNRAQEDWLMKHEELQKLKDEQVKVKFAISELLSRYMGEGGNITEQTDLEPIIRVFQQNLDQFTAQANLNQENYENLEQEAADLNQKYHELLEAHQEWRPIAIGMAEKLEEYRKMILYELINQFQISADEDELNILSRKVTPSEDDAAMWNEILQLASSIDFQNITRRLHKRVKEVFEQAKHCKKEYRELRGSFESNK
;
A
#
# COMPACT_ATOMS: atom_id res chain seq x y z
N MET A 1 -111.11 142.38 101.43
CA MET A 1 -109.66 142.45 101.70
C MET A 1 -109.24 141.72 103.00
N LYS A 2 -109.71 140.48 103.21
CA LYS A 2 -109.20 139.54 104.23
C LYS A 2 -109.28 138.08 103.74
N GLU A 3 -110.16 137.79 102.79
CA GLU A 3 -110.32 136.45 102.17
C GLU A 3 -109.26 136.10 101.12
N GLU A 4 -108.75 137.06 100.32
CA GLU A 4 -107.72 136.79 99.30
C GLU A 4 -106.35 136.37 99.86
N LYS A 5 -106.06 136.66 101.14
CA LYS A 5 -104.77 136.32 101.77
C LYS A 5 -104.71 134.87 102.26
N ILE A 6 -105.86 134.29 102.62
CA ILE A 6 -105.96 132.90 103.11
C ILE A 6 -105.91 131.91 101.94
N GLN A 7 -106.47 132.28 100.79
CA GLN A 7 -106.44 131.44 99.58
C GLN A 7 -105.02 131.27 99.01
N SER A 8 -104.21 132.33 99.03
CA SER A 8 -102.80 132.28 98.58
C SER A 8 -101.88 131.48 99.51
N GLU A 9 -102.20 131.37 100.80
CA GLU A 9 -101.42 130.54 101.74
C GLU A 9 -101.77 129.05 101.59
N SER A 10 -103.04 128.72 101.34
CA SER A 10 -103.48 127.35 101.05
C SER A 10 -102.81 126.77 99.80
N GLU A 11 -102.77 127.53 98.69
CA GLU A 11 -102.14 127.06 97.44
C GLU A 11 -100.63 126.84 97.58
N LYS A 12 -99.96 127.60 98.46
CA LYS A 12 -98.54 127.40 98.77
C LYS A 12 -98.31 126.16 99.62
N GLU A 13 -99.20 125.87 100.56
CA GLU A 13 -99.14 124.66 101.39
C GLU A 13 -99.37 123.41 100.52
N ASP A 14 -100.34 123.45 99.60
CA ASP A 14 -100.63 122.35 98.66
C ASP A 14 -99.46 122.11 97.69
N GLN A 15 -98.86 123.17 97.15
CA GLN A 15 -97.65 123.05 96.32
C GLN A 15 -96.48 122.44 97.11
N ARG A 16 -96.36 122.77 98.40
CA ARG A 16 -95.29 122.25 99.26
C ARG A 16 -95.49 120.75 99.56
N LEU A 17 -96.73 120.34 99.82
CA LEU A 17 -97.11 118.93 99.96
C LEU A 17 -96.83 118.15 98.67
N GLN A 18 -97.19 118.70 97.51
CA GLN A 18 -96.96 118.04 96.23
C GLN A 18 -95.47 117.90 95.89
N ILE A 19 -94.64 118.90 96.24
CA ILE A 19 -93.18 118.79 96.13
C ILE A 19 -92.65 117.69 97.04
N GLN A 20 -93.14 117.62 98.28
CA GLN A 20 -92.69 116.61 99.25
C GLN A 20 -93.08 115.18 98.81
N GLU A 21 -94.26 115.00 98.23
CA GLU A 21 -94.68 113.72 97.63
C GLU A 21 -93.82 113.34 96.41
N LEU A 22 -93.48 114.31 95.54
CA LEU A 22 -92.59 114.07 94.40
C LEU A 22 -91.16 113.75 94.83
N GLU A 23 -90.65 114.41 95.87
CA GLU A 23 -89.36 114.10 96.48
C GLU A 23 -89.34 112.70 97.08
N GLN A 24 -90.43 112.29 97.75
CA GLN A 24 -90.56 110.95 98.30
C GLN A 24 -90.63 109.89 97.19
N LEU A 25 -91.41 110.11 96.13
CA LEU A 25 -91.46 109.23 94.96
C LEU A 25 -90.10 109.12 94.26
N LEU A 26 -89.37 110.23 94.10
CA LEU A 26 -88.02 110.23 93.52
C LEU A 26 -87.02 109.45 94.38
N GLU A 27 -87.09 109.56 95.71
CA GLU A 27 -86.23 108.81 96.62
C GLU A 27 -86.58 107.32 96.62
N GLU A 28 -87.87 106.96 96.56
CA GLU A 28 -88.34 105.57 96.40
C GLU A 28 -87.88 104.96 95.06
N GLU A 29 -87.99 105.71 93.96
CA GLU A 29 -87.44 105.29 92.66
C GLU A 29 -85.92 105.12 92.74
N ARG A 30 -85.19 106.06 93.33
CA ARG A 30 -83.73 105.97 93.50
C ARG A 30 -83.33 104.74 94.31
N GLN A 31 -84.02 104.47 95.42
CA GLN A 31 -83.78 103.28 96.25
C GLN A 31 -84.09 101.99 95.49
N THR A 32 -85.16 101.97 94.69
CA THR A 32 -85.51 100.83 93.82
C THR A 32 -84.46 100.59 92.75
N TYR A 33 -83.97 101.63 92.08
CA TYR A 33 -82.87 101.52 91.12
C TYR A 33 -81.58 101.03 91.76
N GLU A 34 -81.22 101.54 92.94
CA GLU A 34 -80.01 101.12 93.64
C GLU A 34 -80.12 99.66 94.11
N HIS A 35 -81.30 99.23 94.59
CA HIS A 35 -81.57 97.83 94.91
C HIS A 35 -81.46 96.93 93.67
N ASN A 36 -82.07 97.32 92.54
CA ASN A 36 -81.99 96.58 91.29
C ASN A 36 -80.54 96.50 90.77
N ARG A 37 -79.78 97.60 90.87
CA ARG A 37 -78.36 97.64 90.50
C ARG A 37 -77.54 96.66 91.35
N GLN A 38 -77.74 96.65 92.66
CA GLN A 38 -77.07 95.72 93.57
C GLN A 38 -77.48 94.28 93.31
N SER A 39 -78.77 94.02 93.05
CA SER A 39 -79.29 92.70 92.72
C SER A 39 -78.68 92.14 91.43
N LEU A 40 -78.65 92.93 90.34
CA LEU A 40 -78.00 92.55 89.08
C LEU A 40 -76.50 92.32 89.25
N LEU A 41 -75.82 93.15 90.03
CA LEU A 41 -74.38 92.98 90.30
C LEU A 41 -74.11 91.69 91.09
N ASN A 42 -74.97 91.36 92.04
CA ASN A 42 -74.88 90.11 92.79
C ASN A 42 -75.19 88.90 91.92
N GLU A 43 -76.20 88.98 91.06
CA GLU A 43 -76.51 87.92 90.09
C GLU A 43 -75.34 87.68 89.11
N ALA A 44 -74.73 88.77 88.60
CA ALA A 44 -73.56 88.67 87.75
C ALA A 44 -72.38 87.98 88.47
N LYS A 45 -72.09 88.37 89.72
CA LYS A 45 -71.05 87.72 90.54
C LYS A 45 -71.35 86.24 90.80
N ILE A 46 -72.60 85.88 91.09
CA ILE A 46 -73.00 84.49 91.30
C ILE A 46 -72.79 83.68 90.01
N LYS A 47 -73.20 84.22 88.87
CA LYS A 47 -73.02 83.57 87.57
C LYS A 47 -71.54 83.39 87.19
N ASP A 48 -70.71 84.39 87.49
CA ASP A 48 -69.27 84.36 87.27
C ASP A 48 -68.61 83.27 88.13
N ASN A 49 -68.90 83.24 89.44
CA ASN A 49 -68.40 82.19 90.34
C ASN A 49 -68.86 80.78 89.91
N LEU A 50 -70.09 80.63 89.42
CA LEU A 50 -70.59 79.35 88.91
C LEU A 50 -69.89 78.94 87.61
N ALA A 51 -69.55 79.90 86.75
CA ALA A 51 -68.77 79.64 85.54
C ALA A 51 -67.35 79.18 85.90
N ASP A 52 -66.69 79.85 86.84
CA ASP A 52 -65.36 79.47 87.34
C ASP A 52 -65.34 78.07 87.94
N ILE A 53 -66.32 77.73 88.80
CA ILE A 53 -66.44 76.38 89.37
C ILE A 53 -66.63 75.34 88.26
N ARG A 54 -67.45 75.65 87.25
CA ARG A 54 -67.70 74.74 86.11
C ARG A 54 -66.45 74.56 85.25
N ILE A 55 -65.69 75.63 85.01
CA ILE A 55 -64.42 75.59 84.28
C ILE A 55 -63.42 74.74 85.05
N ALA A 56 -63.23 75.00 86.35
CA ALA A 56 -62.33 74.24 87.20
C ALA A 56 -62.68 72.74 87.23
N GLY A 57 -63.96 72.40 87.33
CA GLY A 57 -64.40 70.99 87.28
C GLY A 57 -64.15 70.32 85.93
N LEU A 58 -64.29 71.06 84.81
CA LEU A 58 -63.93 70.55 83.49
C LEU A 58 -62.42 70.41 83.33
N GLU A 59 -61.63 71.38 83.79
CA GLU A 59 -60.17 71.31 83.78
C GLU A 59 -59.66 70.13 84.60
N GLU A 60 -60.22 69.89 85.79
CA GLU A 60 -59.89 68.74 86.62
C GLU A 60 -60.22 67.40 85.93
N ASP A 61 -61.40 67.27 85.31
CA ASP A 61 -61.78 66.08 84.54
C ASP A 61 -60.87 65.86 83.32
N TRP A 62 -60.54 66.93 82.58
CA TRP A 62 -59.61 66.86 81.45
C TRP A 62 -58.18 66.52 81.89
N HIS A 63 -57.71 67.09 83.00
CA HIS A 63 -56.41 66.74 83.59
C HIS A 63 -56.37 65.30 84.06
N GLY A 64 -57.45 64.80 84.68
CA GLY A 64 -57.60 63.39 85.04
C GLY A 64 -57.49 62.48 83.82
N LYS A 65 -58.31 62.74 82.79
CA LYS A 65 -58.29 62.00 81.53
C LYS A 65 -56.94 62.05 80.81
N LEU A 66 -56.28 63.20 80.81
CA LEU A 66 -54.95 63.38 80.22
C LEU A 66 -53.91 62.52 80.95
N ASN A 67 -53.94 62.54 82.28
CA ASN A 67 -53.03 61.75 83.12
C ASN A 67 -53.26 60.25 82.93
N ASP A 68 -54.52 59.80 82.85
CA ASP A 68 -54.85 58.40 82.59
C ASP A 68 -54.40 57.96 81.19
N ALA A 69 -54.60 58.81 80.17
CA ALA A 69 -54.11 58.56 78.82
C ALA A 69 -52.58 58.51 78.75
N GLN A 70 -51.89 59.38 79.50
CA GLN A 70 -50.44 59.39 79.56
C GLN A 70 -49.89 58.13 80.24
N LYS A 71 -50.50 57.69 81.34
CA LYS A 71 -50.14 56.42 81.99
C LYS A 71 -50.36 55.23 81.07
N ALA A 72 -51.49 55.16 80.38
CA ALA A 72 -51.76 54.10 79.42
C ALA A 72 -50.71 54.08 78.29
N LEU A 73 -50.31 55.25 77.78
CA LEU A 73 -49.26 55.35 76.77
C LEU A 73 -47.88 54.89 77.29
N GLU A 74 -47.53 55.24 78.52
CA GLU A 74 -46.29 54.80 79.17
C GLU A 74 -46.28 53.28 79.41
N GLU A 75 -47.40 52.69 79.81
CA GLU A 75 -47.57 51.24 79.97
C GLU A 75 -47.45 50.50 78.63
N GLU A 76 -48.12 50.97 77.58
CA GLU A 76 -48.01 50.42 76.23
C GLU A 76 -46.58 50.53 75.68
N THR A 77 -45.91 51.66 75.91
CA THR A 77 -44.51 51.85 75.48
C THR A 77 -43.58 50.84 76.16
N LYS A 78 -43.76 50.63 77.48
CA LYS A 78 -43.02 49.61 78.24
C LYS A 78 -43.32 48.21 77.72
N ALA A 79 -44.58 47.87 77.47
CA ALA A 79 -44.97 46.58 76.94
C ALA A 79 -44.34 46.31 75.56
N ILE A 80 -44.33 47.31 74.67
CA ILE A 80 -43.67 47.24 73.36
C ILE A 80 -42.16 47.01 73.50
N ASP A 81 -41.50 47.74 74.40
CA ASP A 81 -40.05 47.59 74.59
C ASP A 81 -39.67 46.24 75.20
N ASP A 82 -40.50 45.70 76.10
CA ASP A 82 -40.32 44.35 76.64
C ASP A 82 -40.54 43.27 75.56
N LEU A 83 -41.56 43.43 74.72
CA LEU A 83 -41.76 42.55 73.56
C LEU A 83 -40.59 42.61 72.57
N LYS A 84 -40.05 43.80 72.29
CA LYS A 84 -38.86 43.95 71.44
C LYS A 84 -37.65 43.23 72.01
N ARG A 85 -37.44 43.29 73.34
CA ARG A 85 -36.36 42.57 74.01
C ARG A 85 -36.56 41.05 73.91
N GLN A 86 -37.78 40.57 74.12
CA GLN A 86 -38.11 39.15 74.00
C GLN A 86 -37.87 38.65 72.56
N HIS A 87 -38.37 39.36 71.55
CA HIS A 87 -38.13 39.02 70.15
C HIS A 87 -36.64 39.06 69.79
N ALA A 88 -35.87 40.02 70.32
CA ALA A 88 -34.43 40.09 70.09
C ALA A 88 -33.69 38.89 70.71
N ALA A 89 -34.10 38.45 71.90
CA ALA A 89 -33.56 37.25 72.54
C ALA A 89 -33.91 35.99 71.75
N GLU A 90 -35.18 35.82 71.34
CA GLU A 90 -35.62 34.68 70.54
C GLU A 90 -34.88 34.60 69.19
N ILE A 91 -34.71 35.73 68.50
CA ILE A 91 -33.92 35.79 67.26
C ILE A 91 -32.46 35.40 67.51
N SER A 92 -31.88 35.81 68.64
CA SER A 92 -30.51 35.44 69.01
C SER A 92 -30.38 33.93 69.27
N ASP A 93 -31.32 33.35 69.99
CA ASP A 93 -31.34 31.92 70.31
C ASP A 93 -31.53 31.07 69.04
N LEU A 94 -32.46 31.46 68.16
CA LEU A 94 -32.68 30.80 66.87
C LEU A 94 -31.45 30.88 65.96
N LYS A 95 -30.75 32.02 65.93
CA LYS A 95 -29.49 32.15 65.19
C LYS A 95 -28.41 31.23 65.74
N LEU A 96 -28.26 31.18 67.05
CA LEU A 96 -27.29 30.30 67.70
C LEU A 96 -27.60 28.82 67.41
N GLU A 97 -28.87 28.41 67.48
CA GLU A 97 -29.28 27.04 67.16
C GLU A 97 -29.03 26.70 65.69
N TYR A 98 -29.33 27.63 64.78
CA TYR A 98 -29.05 27.47 63.35
C TYR A 98 -27.56 27.33 63.06
N ASP A 99 -26.72 28.19 63.63
CA ASP A 99 -25.27 28.16 63.46
C ASP A 99 -24.66 26.86 64.00
N ASN A 100 -25.17 26.36 65.13
CA ASN A 100 -24.75 25.07 65.68
C ASN A 100 -25.13 23.90 64.76
N LYS A 101 -26.37 23.86 64.26
CA LYS A 101 -26.81 22.83 63.29
C LYS A 101 -26.01 22.90 61.99
N LEU A 102 -25.66 24.10 61.53
CA LEU A 102 -24.84 24.28 60.33
C LEU A 102 -23.41 23.76 60.56
N ARG A 103 -22.81 24.07 61.72
CA ARG A 103 -21.48 23.58 62.09
C ARG A 103 -21.44 22.06 62.18
N GLU A 104 -22.47 21.44 62.77
CA GLU A 104 -22.59 19.97 62.85
C GLU A 104 -22.67 19.34 61.45
N LYS A 105 -23.53 19.87 60.57
CA LYS A 105 -23.62 19.39 59.18
C LYS A 105 -22.31 19.54 58.40
N LEU A 106 -21.61 20.66 58.58
CA LEU A 106 -20.30 20.87 57.97
C LEU A 106 -19.27 19.87 58.47
N GLN A 107 -19.26 19.59 59.78
CA GLN A 107 -18.37 18.60 60.37
C GLN A 107 -18.63 17.19 59.85
N VAL A 108 -19.89 16.79 59.72
CA VAL A 108 -20.27 15.50 59.12
C VAL A 108 -19.78 15.41 57.67
N ALA A 109 -20.04 16.43 56.87
CA ALA A 109 -19.59 16.48 55.47
C ALA A 109 -18.06 16.46 55.34
N GLU A 110 -17.32 17.12 56.24
CA GLU A 110 -15.86 17.06 56.27
C GLU A 110 -15.33 15.67 56.62
N ASN A 111 -15.98 14.97 57.56
CA ASN A 111 -15.61 13.61 57.93
C ASN A 111 -15.88 12.64 56.76
N GLU A 112 -17.06 12.70 56.13
CA GLU A 112 -17.38 11.91 54.94
C GLU A 112 -16.38 12.17 53.81
N LYS A 113 -16.03 13.44 53.58
CA LYS A 113 -15.00 13.81 52.58
C LYS A 113 -13.64 13.16 52.90
N ARG A 114 -13.23 13.13 54.17
CA ARG A 114 -11.97 12.48 54.58
C ARG A 114 -12.02 10.98 54.37
N GLU A 115 -13.11 10.32 54.77
CA GLU A 115 -13.29 8.87 54.59
C GLU A 115 -13.28 8.49 53.10
N LEU A 116 -13.99 9.25 52.26
CA LEU A 116 -13.98 9.06 50.80
C LEU A 116 -12.59 9.27 50.20
N THR A 117 -11.81 10.23 50.70
CA THR A 117 -10.44 10.46 50.24
C THR A 117 -9.56 9.25 50.55
N ILE A 118 -9.64 8.72 51.77
CA ILE A 118 -8.89 7.50 52.17
C ILE A 118 -9.28 6.32 51.28
N LEU A 119 -10.58 6.12 51.04
CA LEU A 119 -11.06 5.03 50.18
C LEU A 119 -10.54 5.16 48.75
N VAL A 120 -10.54 6.37 48.18
CA VAL A 120 -10.00 6.62 46.84
C VAL A 120 -8.51 6.32 46.77
N ASP A 121 -7.74 6.71 47.78
CA ASP A 121 -6.30 6.43 47.82
C ASP A 121 -6.03 4.92 47.97
N GLN A 122 -6.83 4.21 48.76
CA GLN A 122 -6.77 2.75 48.88
C GLN A 122 -7.03 2.08 47.51
N LEU A 123 -8.09 2.47 46.81
CA LEU A 123 -8.43 1.93 45.50
C LEU A 123 -7.35 2.21 44.45
N ARG A 124 -6.66 3.35 44.54
CA ARG A 124 -5.51 3.66 43.68
C ARG A 124 -4.34 2.73 43.93
N LEU A 125 -4.05 2.42 45.19
CA LEU A 125 -3.00 1.46 45.55
C LEU A 125 -3.34 0.05 45.06
N ASP A 126 -4.58 -0.40 45.26
CA ASP A 126 -5.05 -1.71 44.79
C ASP A 126 -4.97 -1.81 43.26
N LEU A 127 -5.42 -0.77 42.55
CA LEU A 127 -5.34 -0.71 41.09
C LEU A 127 -3.88 -0.78 40.60
N ASN A 128 -2.97 -0.05 41.24
CA ASN A 128 -1.55 -0.10 40.91
C ASN A 128 -0.95 -1.49 41.15
N SER A 129 -1.33 -2.15 42.24
CA SER A 129 -0.89 -3.52 42.54
C SER A 129 -1.38 -4.51 41.48
N VAL A 130 -2.65 -4.41 41.07
CA VAL A 130 -3.21 -5.26 40.00
C VAL A 130 -2.49 -4.99 38.67
N ASN A 131 -2.26 -3.74 38.32
CA ASN A 131 -1.54 -3.39 37.09
C ASN A 131 -0.11 -3.94 37.08
N GLN A 132 0.59 -3.87 38.22
CA GLN A 132 1.92 -4.46 38.34
C GLN A 132 1.89 -5.98 38.14
N HIS A 133 0.95 -6.68 38.78
CA HIS A 133 0.80 -8.12 38.62
C HIS A 133 0.50 -8.51 37.16
N LEU A 134 -0.38 -7.75 36.48
CA LEU A 134 -0.70 -7.99 35.07
C LEU A 134 0.51 -7.77 34.15
N GLU A 135 1.34 -6.76 34.41
CA GLU A 135 2.55 -6.52 33.62
C GLU A 135 3.60 -7.63 33.86
N GLU A 136 3.72 -8.13 35.09
CA GLU A 136 4.57 -9.28 35.40
C GLU A 136 4.10 -10.55 34.69
N GLU A 137 2.80 -10.85 34.67
CA GLU A 137 2.23 -11.97 33.91
C GLU A 137 2.45 -11.80 32.41
N ARG A 138 2.21 -10.60 31.88
CA ARG A 138 2.45 -10.29 30.47
C ARG A 138 3.91 -10.54 30.10
N SER A 139 4.86 -10.07 30.91
CA SER A 139 6.29 -10.31 30.70
C SER A 139 6.62 -11.81 30.67
N ARG A 140 6.07 -12.60 31.61
CA ARG A 140 6.27 -14.05 31.64
C ARG A 140 5.69 -14.75 30.40
N TYR A 141 4.52 -14.33 29.93
CA TYR A 141 3.93 -14.88 28.71
C TYR A 141 4.70 -14.50 27.44
N GLU A 142 5.23 -13.28 27.37
CA GLU A 142 6.11 -12.84 26.28
C GLU A 142 7.42 -13.65 26.25
N GLU A 143 8.05 -13.89 27.40
CA GLU A 143 9.21 -14.78 27.52
C GLU A 143 8.88 -16.20 27.05
N ARG A 144 7.77 -16.77 27.53
CA ARG A 144 7.34 -18.12 27.13
C ARG A 144 7.03 -18.22 25.64
N LEU A 145 6.45 -17.18 25.05
CA LEU A 145 6.19 -17.12 23.62
C LEU A 145 7.49 -17.14 22.82
N ASN A 146 8.50 -16.38 23.26
CA ASN A 146 9.82 -16.35 22.62
C ASN A 146 10.51 -17.72 22.70
N GLU A 147 10.46 -18.40 23.85
CA GLU A 147 10.96 -19.77 24.01
C GLU A 147 10.31 -20.73 23.02
N VAL A 148 8.98 -20.73 22.93
CA VAL A 148 8.24 -21.62 22.01
C VAL A 148 8.55 -21.30 20.54
N GLN A 149 8.69 -20.03 20.17
CA GLN A 149 9.11 -19.66 18.82
C GLN A 149 10.50 -20.20 18.48
N GLN A 150 11.43 -20.16 19.43
CA GLN A 150 12.76 -20.74 19.27
C GLN A 150 12.69 -22.27 19.12
N GLU A 151 11.92 -22.97 19.98
CA GLU A 151 11.71 -24.42 19.88
C GLU A 151 11.11 -24.82 18.52
N ILE A 152 10.14 -24.06 18.00
CA ILE A 152 9.56 -24.29 16.68
C ILE A 152 10.61 -24.11 15.58
N MET A 153 11.44 -23.06 15.67
CA MET A 153 12.51 -22.83 14.70
C MET A 153 13.53 -23.96 14.69
N GLU A 154 13.96 -24.42 15.86
CA GLU A 154 14.90 -25.53 16.02
C GLU A 154 14.31 -26.85 15.51
N SER A 155 13.04 -27.13 15.84
CA SER A 155 12.28 -28.26 15.31
C SER A 155 12.15 -28.22 13.78
N GLY A 156 11.91 -27.03 13.20
CA GLY A 156 11.91 -26.80 11.76
C GLY A 156 13.25 -27.17 11.10
N LYS A 157 14.37 -26.69 11.67
CA LYS A 157 15.73 -27.03 11.22
C LYS A 157 16.00 -28.54 11.31
N ALA A 158 15.57 -29.19 12.40
CA ALA A 158 15.72 -30.63 12.57
C ALA A 158 14.93 -31.42 11.52
N ARG A 159 13.69 -31.01 11.23
CA ARG A 159 12.85 -31.61 10.18
C ARG A 159 13.50 -31.48 8.80
N ASP A 160 14.05 -30.32 8.46
CA ASP A 160 14.71 -30.13 7.16
C ASP A 160 15.99 -30.96 7.04
N LYS A 161 16.75 -31.10 8.13
CA LYS A 161 17.91 -32.00 8.20
C LYS A 161 17.51 -33.47 7.98
N ILE A 162 16.39 -33.92 8.57
CA ILE A 162 15.85 -35.26 8.35
C ILE A 162 15.46 -35.46 6.88
N LYS A 163 14.78 -34.49 6.26
CA LYS A 163 14.43 -34.58 4.82
C LYS A 163 15.66 -34.71 3.94
N LEU A 164 16.70 -33.91 4.20
CA LEU A 164 17.96 -33.98 3.46
C LEU A 164 18.62 -35.36 3.59
N LEU A 165 18.71 -35.89 4.82
CA LEU A 165 19.25 -37.22 5.08
C LEU A 165 18.43 -38.31 4.40
N GLN A 166 17.09 -38.22 4.43
CA GLN A 166 16.22 -39.17 3.73
C GLN A 166 16.44 -39.14 2.21
N GLN A 167 16.60 -37.95 1.62
CA GLN A 167 16.91 -37.81 0.19
C GLN A 167 18.28 -38.41 -0.16
N GLN A 168 19.30 -38.13 0.66
CA GLN A 168 20.63 -38.71 0.48
C GLN A 168 20.60 -40.24 0.59
N THR A 169 19.90 -40.80 1.58
CA THR A 169 19.75 -42.24 1.74
C THR A 169 19.04 -42.87 0.54
N ARG A 170 17.98 -42.25 0.02
CA ARG A 170 17.30 -42.72 -1.21
C ARG A 170 18.26 -42.78 -2.40
N LEU A 171 19.09 -41.76 -2.58
CA LEU A 171 20.09 -41.75 -3.67
C LEU A 171 21.14 -42.85 -3.51
N MET A 172 21.63 -43.09 -2.28
CA MET A 172 22.58 -44.18 -2.03
C MET A 172 21.94 -45.56 -2.28
N VAL A 173 20.71 -45.77 -1.85
CA VAL A 173 19.98 -47.03 -2.09
C VAL A 173 19.78 -47.26 -3.59
N ASN A 174 19.39 -46.22 -4.35
CA ASN A 174 19.24 -46.33 -5.80
C ASN A 174 20.57 -46.69 -6.48
N ARG A 175 21.68 -46.05 -6.11
CA ARG A 175 23.01 -46.40 -6.64
C ARG A 175 23.40 -47.83 -6.33
N ALA A 176 23.19 -48.28 -5.09
CA ALA A 176 23.49 -49.66 -4.71
C ALA A 176 22.61 -50.67 -5.48
N GLN A 177 21.36 -50.32 -5.78
CA GLN A 177 20.47 -51.14 -6.59
C GLN A 177 20.91 -51.20 -8.06
N GLU A 178 21.33 -50.07 -8.64
CA GLU A 178 21.89 -49.99 -10.01
C GLU A 178 23.20 -50.81 -10.12
N ASP A 179 24.11 -50.66 -9.16
CA ASP A 179 25.35 -51.43 -9.08
C ASP A 179 25.06 -52.94 -8.99
N TRP A 180 24.09 -53.33 -8.16
CA TRP A 180 23.70 -54.73 -8.03
C TRP A 180 23.14 -55.29 -9.34
N LEU A 181 22.27 -54.54 -10.02
CA LEU A 181 21.71 -54.95 -11.32
C LEU A 181 22.81 -55.11 -12.38
N MET A 182 23.72 -54.14 -12.50
CA MET A 182 24.87 -54.22 -13.41
C MET A 182 25.74 -55.45 -13.12
N LYS A 183 26.10 -55.67 -11.85
CA LYS A 183 26.91 -56.83 -11.46
C LYS A 183 26.19 -58.15 -11.71
N HIS A 184 24.88 -58.18 -11.52
CA HIS A 184 24.07 -59.36 -11.83
C HIS A 184 24.06 -59.66 -13.32
N GLU A 185 23.91 -58.64 -14.18
CA GLU A 185 23.99 -58.77 -15.63
C GLU A 185 25.39 -59.22 -16.10
N GLU A 186 26.46 -58.65 -15.56
CA GLU A 186 27.85 -59.08 -15.83
C GLU A 186 28.06 -60.55 -15.45
N LEU A 187 27.59 -60.96 -14.28
CA LEU A 187 27.71 -62.34 -13.81
C LEU A 187 26.94 -63.31 -14.71
N GLN A 188 25.78 -62.89 -15.22
CA GLN A 188 25.02 -63.68 -16.19
C GLN A 188 25.78 -63.83 -17.52
N LYS A 189 26.38 -62.76 -18.04
CA LYS A 189 27.24 -62.82 -19.23
C LYS A 189 28.43 -63.75 -19.04
N LEU A 190 29.10 -63.66 -17.89
CA LEU A 190 30.23 -64.55 -17.55
C LEU A 190 29.81 -66.02 -17.45
N LYS A 191 28.61 -66.32 -16.93
CA LYS A 191 28.07 -67.69 -16.95
C LYS A 191 27.86 -68.18 -18.38
N ASP A 192 27.27 -67.35 -19.25
CA ASP A 192 27.06 -67.70 -20.65
C ASP A 192 28.38 -67.92 -21.40
N GLU A 193 29.39 -67.08 -21.14
CA GLU A 193 30.75 -67.25 -21.66
C GLU A 193 31.43 -68.51 -21.12
N GLN A 194 31.31 -68.80 -19.83
CA GLN A 194 31.84 -70.03 -19.23
C GLN A 194 31.25 -71.28 -19.90
N VAL A 195 29.95 -71.27 -20.21
CA VAL A 195 29.32 -72.36 -20.97
C VAL A 195 29.93 -72.50 -22.36
N LYS A 196 30.14 -71.38 -23.07
CA LYS A 196 30.81 -71.39 -24.39
C LYS A 196 32.24 -71.91 -24.32
N VAL A 197 33.02 -71.49 -23.31
CA VAL A 197 34.40 -71.97 -23.10
C VAL A 197 34.44 -73.45 -22.76
N LYS A 198 33.56 -73.94 -21.87
CA LYS A 198 33.45 -75.37 -21.57
C LYS A 198 33.14 -76.18 -22.82
N PHE A 199 32.24 -75.68 -23.66
CA PHE A 199 31.92 -76.31 -24.94
C PHE A 199 33.15 -76.33 -25.87
N ALA A 200 33.84 -75.20 -26.04
CA ALA A 200 35.03 -75.10 -26.88
C ALA A 200 36.19 -76.00 -26.40
N ILE A 201 36.41 -76.10 -25.08
CA ILE A 201 37.39 -77.02 -24.48
C ILE A 201 36.99 -78.47 -24.76
N SER A 202 35.71 -78.82 -24.57
CA SER A 202 35.21 -80.16 -24.90
C SER A 202 35.41 -80.49 -26.38
N GLU A 203 35.18 -79.53 -27.27
CA GLU A 203 35.34 -79.67 -28.71
C GLU A 203 36.82 -79.79 -29.13
N LEU A 204 37.72 -79.01 -28.52
CA LEU A 204 39.16 -79.12 -28.72
C LEU A 204 39.71 -80.46 -28.24
N LEU A 205 39.28 -80.90 -27.04
CA LEU A 205 39.65 -82.21 -26.50
C LEU A 205 39.16 -83.35 -27.39
N SER A 206 37.94 -83.28 -27.92
CA SER A 206 37.41 -84.28 -28.85
C SER A 206 38.15 -84.28 -30.21
N ARG A 207 38.58 -83.12 -30.69
CA ARG A 207 39.37 -83.00 -31.94
C ARG A 207 40.78 -83.54 -31.78
N TYR A 208 41.42 -83.38 -30.62
CA TYR A 208 42.81 -83.78 -30.41
C TYR A 208 42.98 -85.26 -30.02
N MET A 209 42.00 -85.85 -29.33
CA MET A 209 42.11 -87.25 -28.87
C MET A 209 41.26 -88.24 -29.69
N GLY A 210 40.50 -87.76 -30.69
CA GLY A 210 39.44 -88.54 -31.32
C GLY A 210 38.29 -88.82 -30.35
N GLU A 211 37.11 -89.20 -30.86
CA GLU A 211 35.99 -89.63 -30.00
C GLU A 211 36.44 -90.83 -29.13
N GLY A 212 36.75 -90.59 -27.85
CA GLY A 212 37.01 -91.65 -26.86
C GLY A 212 38.30 -91.59 -26.02
N GLY A 213 39.15 -90.58 -26.15
CA GLY A 213 40.33 -90.46 -25.27
C GLY A 213 39.97 -90.04 -23.83
N ASN A 214 40.24 -90.89 -22.83
CA ASN A 214 40.21 -90.53 -21.42
C ASN A 214 41.65 -90.43 -20.88
N ILE A 215 41.96 -89.31 -20.22
CA ILE A 215 43.24 -89.11 -19.52
C ILE A 215 43.22 -89.98 -18.25
N THR A 216 44.17 -90.88 -18.09
CA THR A 216 44.39 -91.67 -16.85
C THR A 216 45.59 -91.13 -16.07
N GLU A 217 45.64 -91.39 -14.75
CA GLU A 217 46.63 -90.87 -13.79
C GLU A 217 48.10 -91.20 -14.11
N GLN A 218 48.39 -92.08 -15.08
CA GLN A 218 49.75 -92.48 -15.46
C GLN A 218 50.26 -91.84 -16.76
N THR A 219 49.54 -90.87 -17.32
CA THR A 219 49.96 -90.23 -18.57
C THR A 219 51.06 -89.20 -18.27
N ASP A 220 52.27 -89.41 -18.80
CA ASP A 220 53.37 -88.45 -18.66
C ASP A 220 53.05 -87.17 -19.46
N LEU A 221 52.73 -86.10 -18.75
CA LEU A 221 52.30 -84.82 -19.30
C LEU A 221 53.50 -83.93 -19.69
N GLU A 222 54.72 -84.26 -19.29
CA GLU A 222 55.91 -83.44 -19.52
C GLU A 222 56.19 -83.15 -21.01
N PRO A 223 56.07 -84.13 -21.94
CA PRO A 223 56.23 -83.86 -23.38
C PRO A 223 55.13 -82.95 -23.93
N ILE A 224 53.91 -83.11 -23.44
CA ILE A 224 52.74 -82.32 -23.84
C ILE A 224 52.91 -80.87 -23.35
N ILE A 225 53.34 -80.68 -22.11
CA ILE A 225 53.62 -79.38 -21.50
C ILE A 225 54.75 -78.66 -22.26
N ARG A 226 55.83 -79.36 -22.65
CA ARG A 226 56.91 -78.77 -23.45
C ARG A 226 56.44 -78.30 -24.83
N VAL A 227 55.56 -79.05 -25.49
CA VAL A 227 54.97 -78.62 -26.76
C VAL A 227 54.06 -77.40 -26.55
N PHE A 228 53.28 -77.37 -25.46
CA PHE A 228 52.48 -76.19 -25.12
C PHE A 228 53.35 -74.95 -24.82
N GLN A 229 54.48 -75.11 -24.13
CA GLN A 229 55.42 -74.02 -23.86
C GLN A 229 56.03 -73.48 -25.16
N GLN A 230 56.50 -74.35 -26.06
CA GLN A 230 57.01 -73.92 -27.37
C GLN A 230 55.94 -73.20 -28.21
N ASN A 231 54.71 -73.71 -28.19
CA ASN A 231 53.60 -73.07 -28.89
C ASN A 231 53.25 -71.71 -28.25
N LEU A 232 53.26 -71.59 -26.92
CA LEU A 232 53.05 -70.33 -26.21
C LEU A 232 54.14 -69.30 -26.53
N ASP A 233 55.41 -69.71 -26.60
CA ASP A 233 56.52 -68.82 -26.97
C ASP A 233 56.36 -68.33 -28.43
N GLN A 234 55.97 -69.22 -29.34
CA GLN A 234 55.66 -68.86 -30.74
C GLN A 234 54.47 -67.90 -30.84
N PHE A 235 53.38 -68.17 -30.11
CA PHE A 235 52.23 -67.27 -30.08
C PHE A 235 52.57 -65.92 -29.48
N THR A 236 53.41 -65.87 -28.46
CA THR A 236 53.86 -64.61 -27.83
C THR A 236 54.72 -63.80 -28.80
N ALA A 237 55.67 -64.45 -29.49
CA ALA A 237 56.47 -63.79 -30.52
C ALA A 237 55.59 -63.26 -31.66
N GLN A 238 54.60 -64.03 -32.09
CA GLN A 238 53.67 -63.62 -33.14
C GLN A 238 52.71 -62.51 -32.68
N ALA A 239 52.30 -62.51 -31.42
CA ALA A 239 51.50 -61.43 -30.83
C ALA A 239 52.28 -60.12 -30.78
N ASN A 240 53.55 -60.16 -30.36
CA ASN A 240 54.42 -58.97 -30.33
C ASN A 240 54.65 -58.40 -31.73
N LEU A 241 54.91 -59.27 -32.73
CA LEU A 241 55.05 -58.85 -34.13
C LEU A 241 53.75 -58.21 -34.66
N ASN A 242 52.60 -58.80 -34.33
CA ASN A 242 51.31 -58.25 -34.74
C ASN A 242 51.01 -56.91 -34.06
N GLN A 243 51.42 -56.73 -32.81
CA GLN A 243 51.30 -55.45 -32.10
C GLN A 243 52.15 -54.37 -32.77
N GLU A 244 53.41 -54.66 -33.10
CA GLU A 244 54.29 -53.72 -33.82
C GLU A 244 53.71 -53.35 -35.21
N ASN A 245 53.16 -54.32 -35.93
CA ASN A 245 52.48 -54.07 -37.20
C ASN A 245 51.23 -53.19 -37.04
N TYR A 246 50.48 -53.37 -35.95
CA TYR A 246 49.30 -52.56 -35.66
C TYR A 246 49.69 -51.11 -35.35
N GLU A 247 50.72 -50.90 -34.53
CA GLU A 247 51.25 -49.57 -34.21
C GLU A 247 51.75 -48.84 -35.46
N ASN A 248 52.43 -49.56 -36.38
CA ASN A 248 52.84 -49.01 -37.67
C ASN A 248 51.66 -48.63 -38.56
N LEU A 249 50.63 -49.48 -38.65
CA LEU A 249 49.41 -49.19 -39.42
C LEU A 249 48.61 -48.01 -38.85
N GLU A 250 48.56 -47.87 -37.52
CA GLU A 250 47.92 -46.74 -36.85
C GLU A 250 48.65 -45.43 -37.20
N GLN A 251 49.98 -45.45 -37.21
CA GLN A 251 50.79 -44.30 -37.64
C GLN A 251 50.56 -43.98 -39.12
N GLU A 252 50.56 -44.98 -40.01
CA GLU A 252 50.27 -44.78 -41.44
C GLU A 252 48.86 -44.21 -41.68
N ALA A 253 47.86 -44.67 -40.92
CA ALA A 253 46.50 -44.15 -40.98
C ALA A 253 46.42 -42.69 -40.50
N ALA A 254 47.14 -42.34 -39.44
CA ALA A 254 47.23 -40.97 -38.96
C ALA A 254 47.87 -40.03 -40.00
N ASP A 255 48.99 -40.45 -40.60
CA ASP A 255 49.68 -39.72 -41.66
C ASP A 255 48.78 -39.55 -42.90
N LEU A 256 48.03 -40.58 -43.29
CA LEU A 256 47.10 -40.52 -44.41
C LEU A 256 45.94 -39.55 -44.12
N ASN A 257 45.41 -39.58 -42.90
CA ASN A 257 44.34 -38.67 -42.49
C ASN A 257 44.80 -37.22 -42.48
N GLN A 258 46.04 -36.95 -42.05
CA GLN A 258 46.63 -35.61 -42.15
C GLN A 258 46.76 -35.16 -43.60
N LYS A 259 47.32 -36.00 -44.49
CA LYS A 259 47.42 -35.70 -45.93
C LYS A 259 46.06 -35.46 -46.58
N TYR A 260 45.04 -36.20 -46.15
CA TYR A 260 43.67 -36.00 -46.63
C TYR A 260 43.11 -34.64 -46.19
N HIS A 261 43.37 -34.21 -44.95
CA HIS A 261 42.98 -32.87 -44.47
C HIS A 261 43.70 -31.77 -45.25
N GLU A 262 45.00 -31.88 -45.47
CA GLU A 262 45.79 -30.93 -46.28
C GLU A 262 45.22 -30.82 -47.72
N LEU A 263 44.82 -31.95 -48.32
CA LEU A 263 44.20 -31.97 -49.64
C LEU A 263 42.80 -31.32 -49.63
N LEU A 264 42.02 -31.53 -48.58
CA LEU A 264 40.70 -30.93 -48.41
C LEU A 264 40.79 -29.41 -48.28
N GLU A 265 41.75 -28.90 -47.50
CA GLU A 265 42.02 -27.47 -47.35
C GLU A 265 42.40 -26.85 -48.69
N ALA A 266 43.36 -27.45 -49.40
CA ALA A 266 43.74 -26.99 -50.75
C ALA A 266 42.53 -26.97 -51.70
N HIS A 267 41.68 -28.00 -51.66
CA HIS A 267 40.47 -28.02 -52.47
C HIS A 267 39.52 -26.86 -52.12
N GLN A 268 39.30 -26.59 -50.84
CA GLN A 268 38.45 -25.47 -50.38
C GLN A 268 38.99 -24.10 -50.81
N GLU A 269 40.32 -23.92 -50.89
CA GLU A 269 40.95 -22.70 -51.39
C GLU A 269 40.78 -22.52 -52.91
N TRP A 270 41.03 -23.57 -53.68
CA TRP A 270 41.01 -23.50 -55.15
C TRP A 270 39.60 -23.46 -55.73
N ARG A 271 38.63 -24.08 -55.07
CA ARG A 271 37.23 -24.15 -55.51
C ARG A 271 36.62 -22.78 -55.83
N PRO A 272 36.57 -21.78 -54.92
CA PRO A 272 35.99 -20.48 -55.24
C PRO A 272 36.74 -19.74 -56.34
N ILE A 273 38.06 -19.93 -56.46
CA ILE A 273 38.86 -19.33 -57.54
C ILE A 273 38.42 -19.89 -58.89
N ALA A 274 38.28 -21.22 -59.00
CA ALA A 274 37.86 -21.87 -60.23
C ALA A 274 36.43 -21.49 -60.64
N ILE A 275 35.50 -21.41 -59.67
CA ILE A 275 34.13 -20.93 -59.88
C ILE A 275 34.15 -19.50 -60.43
N GLY A 276 34.86 -18.59 -59.76
CA GLY A 276 34.93 -17.20 -60.19
C GLY A 276 35.58 -17.01 -61.57
N MET A 277 36.54 -17.87 -61.94
CA MET A 277 37.09 -17.87 -63.30
C MET A 277 36.07 -18.36 -64.33
N ALA A 278 35.32 -19.42 -64.04
CA ALA A 278 34.31 -19.96 -64.94
C ALA A 278 33.17 -18.97 -65.19
N GLU A 279 32.67 -18.31 -64.14
CA GLU A 279 31.64 -17.27 -64.24
C GLU A 279 32.10 -16.11 -65.13
N LYS A 280 33.32 -15.60 -64.93
CA LYS A 280 33.89 -14.52 -65.76
C LYS A 280 34.06 -14.92 -67.22
N LEU A 281 34.52 -16.13 -67.48
CA LEU A 281 34.65 -16.63 -68.86
C LEU A 281 33.28 -16.74 -69.54
N GLU A 282 32.26 -17.18 -68.81
CA GLU A 282 30.89 -17.25 -69.31
C GLU A 282 30.29 -15.87 -69.57
N GLU A 283 30.55 -14.89 -68.70
CA GLU A 283 30.20 -13.48 -68.93
C GLU A 283 30.86 -12.93 -70.20
N TYR A 284 32.16 -13.16 -70.40
CA TYR A 284 32.85 -12.76 -71.62
C TYR A 284 32.27 -13.41 -72.86
N ARG A 285 31.97 -14.73 -72.79
CA ARG A 285 31.34 -15.47 -73.90
C ARG A 285 30.01 -14.84 -74.29
N LYS A 286 29.13 -14.56 -73.32
CA LYS A 286 27.83 -13.91 -73.54
C LYS A 286 27.98 -12.53 -74.12
N MET A 287 28.86 -11.72 -73.55
CA MET A 287 29.09 -10.34 -74.02
C MET A 287 29.52 -10.32 -75.48
N ILE A 288 30.48 -11.17 -75.87
CA ILE A 288 30.94 -11.27 -77.27
C ILE A 288 29.78 -11.67 -78.20
N LEU A 289 28.97 -12.65 -77.79
CA LEU A 289 27.84 -13.11 -78.59
C LEU A 289 26.75 -12.05 -78.73
N TYR A 290 26.38 -11.36 -77.65
CA TYR A 290 25.43 -10.24 -77.71
C TYR A 290 25.93 -9.12 -78.62
N GLU A 291 27.22 -8.77 -78.52
CA GLU A 291 27.81 -7.72 -79.35
C GLU A 291 27.76 -8.10 -80.84
N LEU A 292 28.13 -9.34 -81.18
CA LEU A 292 28.06 -9.85 -82.55
C LEU A 292 26.63 -9.86 -83.10
N ILE A 293 25.66 -10.32 -82.30
CA ILE A 293 24.25 -10.36 -82.69
C ILE A 293 23.74 -8.94 -82.94
N ASN A 294 24.02 -8.01 -82.03
CA ASN A 294 23.54 -6.63 -82.09
C ASN A 294 24.19 -5.83 -83.23
N GLN A 295 25.52 -5.84 -83.34
CA GLN A 295 26.25 -5.04 -84.35
C GLN A 295 25.92 -5.47 -85.78
N PHE A 296 25.79 -6.78 -86.03
CA PHE A 296 25.50 -7.30 -87.37
C PHE A 296 24.00 -7.46 -87.64
N GLN A 297 23.15 -7.22 -86.63
CA GLN A 297 21.70 -7.43 -86.69
C GLN A 297 21.36 -8.86 -87.15
N ILE A 298 22.04 -9.84 -86.56
CA ILE A 298 21.78 -11.25 -86.84
C ILE A 298 20.52 -11.65 -86.07
N SER A 299 19.60 -12.37 -86.71
CA SER A 299 18.44 -12.94 -86.01
C SER A 299 18.92 -14.04 -85.05
N ALA A 300 18.79 -13.83 -83.75
CA ALA A 300 18.89 -14.87 -82.72
C ALA A 300 17.49 -15.46 -82.47
N ASP A 301 17.41 -16.77 -82.25
CA ASP A 301 16.15 -17.40 -81.84
C ASP A 301 15.93 -17.26 -80.33
N GLU A 302 14.71 -17.56 -79.90
CA GLU A 302 14.30 -17.42 -78.49
C GLU A 302 15.10 -18.36 -77.58
N ASP A 303 15.48 -19.54 -78.08
CA ASP A 303 16.29 -20.51 -77.33
C ASP A 303 17.72 -20.03 -77.12
N GLU A 304 18.38 -19.47 -78.14
CA GLU A 304 19.71 -18.85 -78.04
C GLU A 304 19.71 -17.67 -77.05
N LEU A 305 18.68 -16.82 -77.10
CA LEU A 305 18.53 -15.70 -76.15
C LEU A 305 18.25 -16.19 -74.73
N ASN A 306 17.46 -17.25 -74.57
CA ASN A 306 17.21 -17.89 -73.28
C ASN A 306 18.51 -18.50 -72.70
N ILE A 307 19.34 -19.15 -73.51
CA ILE A 307 20.63 -19.69 -73.05
C ILE A 307 21.59 -18.54 -72.67
N LEU A 308 21.66 -17.48 -73.46
CA LEU A 308 22.51 -16.31 -73.18
C LEU A 308 22.08 -15.54 -71.91
N SER A 309 20.82 -15.64 -71.50
CA SER A 309 20.30 -14.99 -70.28
C SER A 309 20.37 -15.87 -69.03
N ARG A 310 20.51 -17.21 -69.16
CA ARG A 310 20.62 -18.14 -68.03
C ARG A 310 21.91 -17.94 -67.24
N LYS A 311 21.82 -17.78 -65.93
CA LYS A 311 22.99 -17.73 -65.03
C LYS A 311 23.37 -19.15 -64.60
N VAL A 312 24.66 -19.38 -64.34
CA VAL A 312 25.15 -20.62 -63.73
C VAL A 312 24.58 -20.69 -62.31
N THR A 313 24.07 -21.84 -61.91
CA THR A 313 23.50 -22.04 -60.57
C THR A 313 24.61 -22.49 -59.62
N PRO A 314 24.84 -21.79 -58.49
CA PRO A 314 25.81 -22.27 -57.50
C PRO A 314 25.40 -23.64 -56.95
N SER A 315 26.30 -24.62 -56.96
CA SER A 315 26.07 -25.99 -56.46
C SER A 315 27.19 -26.42 -55.50
N GLU A 316 26.84 -27.19 -54.47
CA GLU A 316 27.81 -27.82 -53.56
C GLU A 316 28.53 -29.02 -54.21
N ASP A 317 27.93 -29.61 -55.24
CA ASP A 317 28.55 -30.64 -56.07
C ASP A 317 29.28 -30.00 -57.26
N ASP A 318 30.60 -30.13 -57.28
CA ASP A 318 31.46 -29.61 -58.34
C ASP A 318 31.18 -30.27 -59.69
N ALA A 319 30.87 -31.58 -59.70
CA ALA A 319 30.54 -32.26 -60.94
C ALA A 319 29.26 -31.70 -61.55
N ALA A 320 28.25 -31.42 -60.73
CA ALA A 320 27.00 -30.81 -61.17
C ALA A 320 27.22 -29.41 -61.77
N MET A 321 28.00 -28.56 -61.10
CA MET A 321 28.30 -27.21 -61.57
C MET A 321 29.09 -27.20 -62.88
N TRP A 322 30.16 -28.01 -62.98
CA TRP A 322 30.96 -28.11 -64.22
C TRP A 322 30.14 -28.68 -65.37
N ASN A 323 29.25 -29.63 -65.10
CA ASN A 323 28.31 -30.13 -66.10
C ASN A 323 27.33 -29.06 -66.58
N GLU A 324 26.82 -28.18 -65.70
CA GLU A 324 25.97 -27.06 -66.09
C GLU A 324 26.71 -26.06 -66.99
N ILE A 325 27.94 -25.69 -66.64
CA ILE A 325 28.79 -24.80 -67.47
C ILE A 325 29.04 -25.43 -68.84
N LEU A 326 29.39 -26.72 -68.90
CA LEU A 326 29.59 -27.45 -70.16
C LEU A 326 28.31 -27.53 -70.99
N GLN A 327 27.14 -27.72 -70.36
CA GLN A 327 25.85 -27.74 -71.04
C GLN A 327 25.50 -26.35 -71.62
N LEU A 328 25.69 -25.27 -70.85
CA LEU A 328 25.50 -23.91 -71.34
C LEU A 328 26.48 -23.57 -72.47
N ALA A 329 27.72 -24.07 -72.39
CA ALA A 329 28.73 -23.88 -73.42
C ALA A 329 28.37 -24.59 -74.74
N SER A 330 27.93 -25.86 -74.65
CA SER A 330 27.62 -26.72 -75.79
C SER A 330 26.24 -26.50 -76.42
N SER A 331 25.30 -25.89 -75.68
CA SER A 331 23.94 -25.62 -76.15
C SER A 331 23.84 -24.48 -77.17
N ILE A 332 24.89 -23.66 -77.31
CA ILE A 332 24.97 -22.64 -78.37
C ILE A 332 25.66 -23.23 -79.60
N ASP A 333 24.95 -23.32 -80.73
CA ASP A 333 25.54 -23.73 -82.00
C ASP A 333 26.34 -22.58 -82.62
N PHE A 334 27.60 -22.47 -82.22
CA PHE A 334 28.55 -21.51 -82.76
C PHE A 334 28.73 -21.61 -84.28
N GLN A 335 28.55 -22.80 -84.88
CA GLN A 335 28.67 -22.95 -86.33
C GLN A 335 27.49 -22.28 -87.02
N ASN A 336 26.27 -22.44 -86.49
CA ASN A 336 25.09 -21.79 -87.04
C ASN A 336 25.16 -20.26 -86.91
N ILE A 337 25.56 -19.73 -85.75
CA ILE A 337 25.81 -18.29 -85.54
C ILE A 337 26.83 -17.78 -86.58
N THR A 338 27.95 -18.49 -86.73
CA THR A 338 29.00 -18.13 -87.69
C THR A 338 28.48 -18.12 -89.13
N ARG A 339 27.66 -19.11 -89.54
CA ARG A 339 27.05 -19.14 -90.87
C ARG A 339 26.09 -17.97 -91.10
N ARG A 340 25.24 -17.64 -90.11
CA ARG A 340 24.34 -16.48 -90.17
C ARG A 340 25.12 -15.16 -90.29
N LEU A 341 26.20 -15.00 -89.51
CA LEU A 341 27.11 -13.87 -89.61
C LEU A 341 27.72 -13.75 -91.02
N HIS A 342 28.26 -14.84 -91.56
CA HIS A 342 28.82 -14.86 -92.93
C HIS A 342 27.78 -14.48 -93.99
N LYS A 343 26.55 -15.00 -93.88
CA LYS A 343 25.45 -14.66 -94.78
C LYS A 343 25.13 -13.17 -94.70
N ARG A 344 25.00 -12.62 -93.49
CA ARG A 344 24.69 -11.20 -93.27
C ARG A 344 25.78 -10.28 -93.81
N VAL A 345 27.05 -10.59 -93.55
CA VAL A 345 28.18 -9.83 -94.11
C VAL A 345 28.16 -9.85 -95.64
N LYS A 346 27.88 -11.00 -96.26
CA LYS A 346 27.78 -11.11 -97.71
C LYS A 346 26.61 -10.31 -98.29
N GLU A 347 25.45 -10.33 -97.63
CA GLU A 347 24.27 -9.53 -98.02
C GLU A 347 24.56 -8.03 -97.96
N VAL A 348 25.14 -7.55 -96.85
CA VAL A 348 25.54 -6.15 -96.68
C VAL A 348 26.56 -5.75 -97.74
N PHE A 349 27.52 -6.62 -98.06
CA PHE A 349 28.50 -6.37 -99.12
C PHE A 349 27.84 -6.24 -100.51
N GLU A 350 26.92 -7.12 -100.88
CA GLU A 350 26.23 -7.03 -102.17
C GLU A 350 25.28 -5.82 -102.23
N GLN A 351 24.60 -5.48 -101.13
CA GLN A 351 23.82 -4.24 -101.03
C GLN A 351 24.70 -2.99 -101.24
N ALA A 352 25.84 -2.91 -100.56
CA ALA A 352 26.79 -1.82 -100.74
C ALA A 352 27.31 -1.73 -102.19
N LYS A 353 27.57 -2.87 -102.82
CA LYS A 353 27.98 -2.94 -104.23
C LYS A 353 26.86 -2.47 -105.18
N HIS A 354 25.61 -2.83 -104.90
CA HIS A 354 24.43 -2.35 -105.66
C HIS A 354 24.26 -0.84 -105.52
N CYS A 355 24.24 -0.31 -104.29
CA CYS A 355 24.15 1.13 -104.04
C CYS A 355 25.30 1.90 -104.73
N LYS A 356 26.52 1.35 -104.73
CA LYS A 356 27.67 1.94 -105.43
C LYS A 356 27.50 1.94 -106.96
N LYS A 357 26.75 0.99 -107.51
CA LYS A 357 26.42 0.93 -108.95
C LYS A 357 25.32 1.94 -109.28
N GLU A 358 24.22 1.94 -108.54
CA GLU A 358 23.12 2.92 -108.69
C GLU A 358 23.63 4.36 -108.53
N TYR A 359 24.50 4.62 -107.55
CA TYR A 359 25.13 5.93 -107.38
C TYR A 359 25.94 6.33 -108.62
N ARG A 360 26.67 5.39 -109.25
CA ARG A 360 27.41 5.67 -110.48
C ARG A 360 26.49 5.94 -111.67
N GLU A 361 25.39 5.21 -111.80
CA GLU A 361 24.39 5.40 -112.85
C GLU A 361 23.64 6.74 -112.70
N LEU A 362 23.21 7.08 -111.48
CA LEU A 362 22.62 8.39 -111.16
C LEU A 362 23.62 9.53 -111.41
N ARG A 363 24.88 9.37 -110.96
CA ARG A 363 25.92 10.36 -111.23
C ARG A 363 26.14 10.55 -112.73
N GLY A 364 26.18 9.46 -113.51
CA GLY A 364 26.31 9.50 -114.96
C GLY A 364 25.12 10.17 -115.65
N SER A 365 23.89 9.96 -115.18
CA SER A 365 22.70 10.64 -115.72
C SER A 365 22.65 12.12 -115.37
N PHE A 366 23.13 12.52 -114.18
CA PHE A 366 23.33 13.94 -113.83
C PHE A 366 24.45 14.61 -114.65
N GLU A 367 25.51 13.86 -115.00
CA GLU A 367 26.60 14.35 -115.86
C GLU A 367 26.21 14.38 -117.35
N SER A 368 25.21 13.60 -117.79
CA SER A 368 24.71 13.59 -119.17
C SER A 368 23.57 14.59 -119.44
N ASN A 369 22.97 15.16 -118.39
CA ASN A 369 21.94 16.22 -118.45
C ASN A 369 22.51 17.62 -118.12
N LYS A 370 23.83 17.75 -118.10
CA LYS A 370 24.59 19.02 -118.14
C LYS A 370 25.33 19.08 -119.47
#